data_AF-A0A8T1UJK9-F1
#
_entry.id   AF-A0A8T1UJK9-F1
#
_cell.length_a   1.000
_cell.length_b   1.000
_cell.length_c   1.000
_cell.angle_alpha   90.00
_cell.angle_beta   90.00
_cell.angle_gamma   90.00
#
_symmetry.space_group_name_H-M   'P 1'
#
loop_
_entity.id
_entity.type
_entity.pdbx_description
1 polymer ?
#
loop_
_entity_poly.entity_id
_entity_poly.type
_entity_poly.pdbx_seq_one_letter_code
_entity_poly.pdbx_strand_id
1 'polypeptide(L)'
;MGLPTDYLYIMLDPMCKTLLLAVKLCSRSNQESQDPGDLAVFPKVTVVCDREDVLQSSVDSFGEKLVDGVKVEEGEGKGPLKEWFTLVGTQLASKWKQIPISKVLAEADSTQVTASGNSITIPGACDVISPGFQLEWETSEGETIRRVVNKSVENGVFLLDRSVPSHSFATSQLRISQPIAAIFEYVQGSESYWLNENARDSSETRNILVFVGWFLASAITHFSSIQLRIHPLFFRLLLNPQHCVALEEIQSFDPQLFKSLSGMKDMKPSDFAQLLKFEGADESLTVEAYTSNVLEEKFGPASGIGWQLHSVRRGFTRVIGLDQLERVGITEADLVESICGSSDGPGDDFIVNEVFRVAADTDFTNCLPLWNAFWQTVNGFELQLKRKFIRFVTGVDTLPLTGTEFLRIEMPFTAISSEDHKKCLQMLPQAHTCDNMLELPNYWKALCWREQHDEHEANSKLEEELALLISKKLRDAVEYSNGYGLDGTTAVAGVLANRFEDQLAKEESYDSLGLPALSEPVDDSPPSHQRSDHDEAELEEADEPETKPAESFAVAVSPRPEESYEDDYDDWEEESMA
;
A
#
# COMPACT_ATOMS: atom_id res chain seq x y z
N MET A 1 -22.11 -11.23 18.08
CA MET A 1 -22.14 -9.87 18.63
C MET A 1 -23.56 -9.35 18.48
N GLY A 2 -24.30 -9.12 19.57
CA GLY A 2 -25.68 -8.62 19.52
C GLY A 2 -25.76 -7.15 19.08
N LEU A 3 -25.19 -6.83 17.92
CA LEU A 3 -25.23 -5.51 17.31
C LEU A 3 -26.52 -5.40 16.48
N PRO A 4 -27.28 -4.30 16.61
CA PRO A 4 -28.43 -4.06 15.75
C PRO A 4 -27.96 -3.93 14.29
N THR A 5 -28.62 -4.63 13.38
CA THR A 5 -28.33 -4.69 11.94
C THR A 5 -28.39 -3.33 11.22
N ASP A 6 -29.00 -2.33 11.86
CA ASP A 6 -29.20 -1.00 11.28
C ASP A 6 -27.92 -0.15 11.20
N TYR A 7 -26.80 -0.63 11.76
CA TYR A 7 -25.50 0.07 11.81
C TYR A 7 -24.42 -0.55 10.92
N LEU A 8 -24.76 -1.62 10.19
CA LEU A 8 -23.89 -2.27 9.23
C LEU A 8 -24.27 -1.82 7.82
N TYR A 9 -23.38 -1.11 7.13
CA TYR A 9 -23.63 -0.74 5.74
C TYR A 9 -22.91 -1.70 4.81
N ILE A 10 -23.72 -2.49 4.09
CA ILE A 10 -23.29 -3.34 3.00
C ILE A 10 -23.49 -2.53 1.71
N MET A 11 -22.40 -2.21 1.04
CA MET A 11 -22.46 -1.71 -0.34
C MET A 11 -22.07 -2.84 -1.28
N LEU A 12 -23.03 -3.22 -2.12
CA LEU A 12 -22.80 -4.04 -3.30
C LEU A 12 -22.49 -3.10 -4.46
N ASP A 13 -21.30 -3.25 -5.05
CA ASP A 13 -21.05 -2.73 -6.39
C ASP A 13 -21.90 -3.58 -7.38
N PRO A 14 -22.87 -2.98 -8.10
CA PRO A 14 -23.73 -3.72 -9.03
C PRO A 14 -22.97 -4.35 -10.20
N MET A 15 -21.74 -3.89 -10.47
CA MET A 15 -20.93 -4.32 -11.62
C MET A 15 -19.81 -5.30 -11.21
N CYS A 16 -19.27 -5.19 -10.00
CA CYS A 16 -18.05 -5.92 -9.61
C CYS A 16 -18.23 -6.99 -8.53
N LYS A 17 -19.42 -7.12 -7.91
CA LYS A 17 -19.66 -8.04 -6.77
C LYS A 17 -18.66 -7.92 -5.60
N THR A 18 -17.90 -6.83 -5.52
CA THR A 18 -17.04 -6.53 -4.36
C THR A 18 -17.87 -5.90 -3.27
N LEU A 19 -17.75 -6.43 -2.05
CA LEU A 19 -18.47 -5.98 -0.86
C LEU A 19 -17.57 -5.04 -0.05
N LEU A 20 -17.87 -3.75 -0.07
CA LEU A 20 -17.16 -2.75 0.75
C LEU A 20 -17.89 -2.59 2.10
N LEU A 21 -17.16 -2.87 3.19
CA LEU A 21 -17.63 -2.74 4.56
C LEU A 21 -17.15 -1.43 5.17
N ALA A 22 -18.10 -0.56 5.54
CA ALA A 22 -17.81 0.68 6.26
C ALA A 22 -18.56 0.72 7.61
N VAL A 23 -17.80 0.67 8.70
CA VAL A 23 -18.35 0.78 10.07
C VAL A 23 -18.41 2.25 10.47
N LYS A 24 -19.58 2.70 10.93
CA LYS A 24 -19.72 4.02 11.59
C LYS A 24 -19.66 3.80 13.10
N LEU A 25 -18.57 4.24 13.72
CA LEU A 25 -18.45 4.26 15.19
C LEU A 25 -19.39 5.34 15.74
N CYS A 26 -20.48 4.93 16.39
CA CYS A 26 -21.25 5.83 17.25
C CYS A 26 -20.89 5.53 18.70
N SER A 27 -20.33 6.53 19.37
CA SER A 27 -20.22 6.62 20.82
C SER A 27 -21.61 6.47 21.48
N ARG A 28 -21.74 5.62 22.50
CA ARG A 28 -22.87 5.71 23.44
C ARG A 28 -22.39 5.74 24.88
N SER A 29 -22.96 6.72 25.57
CA SER A 29 -22.80 7.11 26.95
C SER A 29 -23.40 6.14 27.97
N ASN A 30 -22.75 6.13 29.14
CA ASN A 30 -23.19 5.72 30.48
C ASN A 30 -23.28 4.22 30.78
N GLN A 31 -22.23 3.70 31.42
CA GLN A 31 -22.31 3.25 32.81
C GLN A 31 -20.92 3.24 33.47
N GLU A 32 -20.91 3.51 34.77
CA GLU A 32 -19.79 3.87 35.64
C GLU A 32 -18.65 2.84 35.64
N SER A 33 -17.45 3.26 35.23
CA SER A 33 -16.19 2.70 35.72
C SER A 33 -15.17 3.84 35.82
N GLN A 34 -14.54 3.96 36.98
CA GLN A 34 -13.50 4.94 37.27
C GLN A 34 -12.14 4.30 36.97
N ASP A 35 -11.76 4.25 35.68
CA ASP A 35 -10.35 4.22 35.28
C ASP A 35 -10.22 4.70 33.82
N PRO A 36 -9.51 5.80 33.51
CA PRO A 36 -9.45 6.37 32.17
C PRO A 36 -8.16 5.93 31.46
N GLY A 37 -8.06 4.66 31.12
CA GLY A 37 -6.97 4.09 30.31
C GLY A 37 -7.41 2.73 29.79
N ASP A 38 -7.34 2.55 28.48
CA ASP A 38 -7.54 1.27 27.79
C ASP A 38 -8.96 0.71 27.74
N LEU A 39 -9.64 1.02 26.64
CA LEU A 39 -10.53 0.07 25.96
C LEU A 39 -10.88 0.65 24.57
N ALA A 40 -9.95 0.51 23.64
CA ALA A 40 -10.20 0.72 22.22
C ALA A 40 -10.55 -0.62 21.57
N VAL A 41 -11.85 -0.85 21.31
CA VAL A 41 -12.30 -2.02 20.54
C VAL A 41 -12.12 -1.71 19.05
N PHE A 42 -11.20 -2.41 18.38
CA PHE A 42 -10.94 -2.28 16.95
C PHE A 42 -11.78 -3.29 16.14
N PRO A 43 -12.39 -2.91 15.00
CA PRO A 43 -13.08 -3.87 14.14
C PRO A 43 -12.07 -4.71 13.33
N LYS A 44 -12.13 -6.04 13.50
CA LYS A 44 -11.43 -7.06 12.68
C LYS A 44 -11.94 -6.96 11.24
N VAL A 45 -11.10 -6.56 10.29
CA VAL A 45 -11.44 -6.49 8.86
C VAL A 45 -11.33 -7.89 8.27
N THR A 46 -12.43 -8.40 7.69
CA THR A 46 -12.50 -9.72 7.05
C THR A 46 -12.53 -9.52 5.54
N VAL A 47 -11.58 -10.12 4.82
CA VAL A 47 -11.59 -10.18 3.34
C VAL A 47 -12.06 -11.58 2.95
N VAL A 48 -13.18 -11.65 2.25
CA VAL A 48 -13.76 -12.91 1.73
C VAL A 48 -13.43 -12.99 0.25
N CYS A 49 -12.62 -13.97 -0.14
CA CYS A 49 -12.43 -14.38 -1.52
C CYS A 49 -13.31 -15.61 -1.75
N ASP A 50 -14.28 -15.52 -2.65
CA ASP A 50 -15.22 -16.60 -2.93
C ASP A 50 -14.70 -17.44 -4.10
N ARG A 51 -14.04 -18.58 -3.80
CA ARG A 51 -13.92 -19.73 -4.69
C ARG A 51 -13.89 -21.01 -3.86
N GLU A 52 -14.98 -21.78 -3.93
CA GLU A 52 -15.05 -23.16 -3.42
C GLU A 52 -14.40 -24.19 -4.38
N ASP A 53 -13.81 -23.78 -5.51
CA ASP A 53 -13.39 -24.74 -6.56
C ASP A 53 -11.87 -24.83 -6.83
N VAL A 54 -10.99 -24.38 -5.93
CA VAL A 54 -9.52 -24.57 -6.09
C VAL A 54 -8.85 -25.14 -4.83
N LEU A 55 -9.44 -26.15 -4.22
CA LEU A 55 -8.77 -26.98 -3.21
C LEU A 55 -8.78 -28.46 -3.61
N GLN A 56 -8.47 -28.74 -4.87
CA GLN A 56 -8.06 -30.08 -5.31
C GLN A 56 -7.35 -30.03 -6.67
N SER A 57 -6.26 -29.27 -6.76
CA SER A 57 -5.18 -29.61 -7.69
C SER A 57 -3.86 -29.44 -6.96
N SER A 58 -3.36 -30.57 -6.47
CA SER A 58 -1.94 -30.84 -6.26
C SER A 58 -1.11 -29.68 -5.69
N VAL A 59 -0.88 -29.76 -4.38
CA VAL A 59 0.47 -29.51 -3.84
C VAL A 59 1.40 -30.55 -4.48
N ASP A 60 1.67 -30.39 -5.77
CA ASP A 60 2.86 -30.93 -6.39
C ASP A 60 3.79 -29.73 -6.47
N SER A 61 4.86 -29.79 -5.68
CA SER A 61 5.97 -28.85 -5.71
C SER A 61 6.52 -28.78 -7.14
N PHE A 62 6.05 -27.84 -7.95
CA PHE A 62 6.70 -27.51 -9.20
C PHE A 62 7.99 -26.77 -8.83
N GLY A 63 9.10 -27.46 -9.07
CA GLY A 63 10.49 -27.13 -8.75
C GLY A 63 10.83 -25.70 -8.35
N GLU A 64 11.57 -25.58 -7.25
CA GLU A 64 12.29 -24.37 -6.86
C GLU A 64 13.09 -23.83 -8.06
N LYS A 65 12.59 -22.80 -8.73
CA LYS A 65 13.26 -22.20 -9.89
C LYS A 65 14.39 -21.33 -9.36
N LEU A 66 15.62 -21.72 -9.65
CA LEU A 66 16.82 -20.93 -9.36
C LEU A 66 17.15 -20.10 -10.60
N VAL A 67 17.24 -18.78 -10.45
CA VAL A 67 17.74 -17.87 -11.48
C VAL A 67 19.02 -17.24 -10.94
N ASP A 68 20.14 -17.47 -11.62
CA ASP A 68 21.48 -17.03 -11.19
C ASP A 68 21.84 -17.45 -9.75
N GLY A 69 21.37 -18.63 -9.33
CA GLY A 69 21.59 -19.16 -7.97
C GLY A 69 20.65 -18.57 -6.90
N VAL A 70 19.71 -17.70 -7.27
CA VAL A 70 18.69 -17.15 -6.38
C VAL A 70 17.38 -17.89 -6.56
N LYS A 71 16.79 -18.36 -5.46
CA LYS A 71 15.47 -19.00 -5.45
C LYS A 71 14.39 -17.95 -5.71
N VAL A 72 13.55 -18.17 -6.72
CA VAL A 72 12.40 -17.31 -7.02
C VAL A 72 11.20 -17.84 -6.23
N GLU A 73 10.69 -17.07 -5.27
CA GLU A 73 9.55 -17.51 -4.43
C GLU A 73 8.22 -17.41 -5.18
N GLU A 74 7.36 -18.43 -5.07
CA GLU A 74 5.96 -18.36 -5.53
C GLU A 74 5.23 -17.28 -4.71
N GLY A 75 4.48 -16.37 -5.35
CA GLY A 75 3.79 -15.26 -4.68
C GLY A 75 4.54 -13.91 -4.62
N GLU A 76 5.64 -13.72 -5.37
CA GLU A 76 6.32 -12.42 -5.46
C GLU A 76 5.48 -11.33 -6.13
N GLY A 77 4.53 -11.70 -6.99
CA GLY A 77 3.60 -10.77 -7.60
C GLY A 77 2.55 -10.33 -6.59
N LYS A 78 2.89 -9.38 -5.73
CA LYS A 78 1.95 -8.88 -4.73
C LYS A 78 0.84 -8.00 -5.34
N GLY A 79 0.33 -8.28 -6.53
CA GLY A 79 -0.57 -7.43 -7.32
C GLY A 79 -1.75 -6.84 -6.53
N PRO A 80 -2.62 -7.66 -5.92
CA PRO A 80 -3.72 -7.16 -5.08
C PRO A 80 -3.24 -6.32 -3.89
N LEU A 81 -2.12 -6.69 -3.29
CA LEU A 81 -1.55 -5.98 -2.16
C LEU A 81 -0.94 -4.62 -2.58
N LYS A 82 -0.23 -4.57 -3.71
CA LYS A 82 0.31 -3.35 -4.30
C LYS A 82 -0.81 -2.38 -4.65
N GLU A 83 -1.87 -2.89 -5.28
CA GLU A 83 -3.07 -2.09 -5.55
C GLU A 83 -3.66 -1.55 -4.25
N TRP A 84 -3.73 -2.35 -3.18
CA TRP A 84 -4.19 -1.90 -1.88
C TRP A 84 -3.32 -0.76 -1.32
N PHE A 85 -1.98 -0.86 -1.37
CA PHE A 85 -1.08 0.22 -0.96
C PHE A 85 -1.30 1.50 -1.78
N THR A 86 -1.43 1.38 -3.10
CA THR A 86 -1.73 2.52 -3.99
C THR A 86 -3.07 3.19 -3.67
N LEU A 87 -4.11 2.39 -3.43
CA LEU A 87 -5.46 2.89 -3.12
C LEU A 87 -5.48 3.61 -1.76
N VAL A 88 -4.84 3.02 -0.73
CA VAL A 88 -4.75 3.65 0.59
C VAL A 88 -3.91 4.93 0.51
N GLY A 89 -2.77 4.91 -0.18
CA GLY A 89 -1.93 6.10 -0.38
C GLY A 89 -2.69 7.25 -1.05
N THR A 90 -3.47 6.94 -2.09
CA THR A 90 -4.37 7.91 -2.74
C THR A 90 -5.40 8.47 -1.76
N GLN A 91 -5.97 7.61 -0.91
CA GLN A 91 -6.98 8.01 0.06
C GLN A 91 -6.43 8.90 1.18
N LEU A 92 -5.15 8.76 1.55
CA LEU A 92 -4.48 9.61 2.56
C LEU A 92 -4.38 11.08 2.12
N ALA A 93 -4.31 11.34 0.81
CA ALA A 93 -4.32 12.67 0.22
C ALA A 93 -5.70 13.17 -0.23
N SER A 94 -6.72 12.30 -0.15
CA SER A 94 -8.06 12.65 -0.64
C SER A 94 -8.74 13.67 0.28
N LYS A 95 -9.32 14.70 -0.33
CA LYS A 95 -10.20 15.67 0.33
C LYS A 95 -11.66 15.23 0.34
N TRP A 96 -11.95 14.03 -0.17
CA TRP A 96 -13.31 13.52 -0.30
C TRP A 96 -13.41 12.07 0.16
N LYS A 97 -14.53 11.76 0.82
CA LYS A 97 -14.90 10.41 1.23
C LYS A 97 -16.20 10.02 0.53
N GLN A 98 -16.16 8.97 -0.27
CA GLN A 98 -17.36 8.46 -0.93
C GLN A 98 -18.39 8.02 0.12
N ILE A 99 -19.65 8.36 -0.13
CA ILE A 99 -20.78 7.94 0.68
C ILE A 99 -21.67 6.97 -0.10
N PRO A 100 -22.19 5.91 0.54
CA PRO A 100 -23.15 5.01 -0.08
C PRO A 100 -24.35 5.77 -0.66
N ILE A 101 -24.67 5.55 -1.93
CA ILE A 101 -25.86 6.14 -2.57
C ILE A 101 -27.13 5.74 -1.80
N SER A 102 -27.18 4.53 -1.25
CA SER A 102 -28.30 4.05 -0.42
C SER A 102 -28.55 4.88 0.85
N LYS A 103 -27.53 5.59 1.36
CA LYS A 103 -27.70 6.56 2.46
C LYS A 103 -28.28 7.89 1.99
N VAL A 104 -28.21 8.17 0.69
CA VAL A 104 -28.67 9.42 0.06
C VAL A 104 -30.07 9.25 -0.50
N LEU A 105 -30.36 8.10 -1.12
CA LEU A 105 -31.60 7.85 -1.86
C LEU A 105 -32.12 6.45 -1.52
N ALA A 106 -33.28 6.39 -0.87
CA ALA A 106 -33.91 5.13 -0.41
C ALA A 106 -34.45 4.26 -1.56
N GLU A 107 -34.71 4.84 -2.74
CA GLU A 107 -35.19 4.16 -3.95
C GLU A 107 -34.32 4.54 -5.18
N ALA A 108 -32.99 4.40 -5.04
CA ALA A 108 -32.00 4.88 -6.01
C ALA A 108 -32.15 4.32 -7.44
N ASP A 109 -32.66 3.09 -7.61
CA ASP A 109 -32.66 2.43 -8.92
C ASP A 109 -33.65 3.01 -9.95
N SER A 110 -34.58 3.87 -9.53
CA SER A 110 -35.63 4.42 -10.41
C SER A 110 -35.56 5.93 -10.63
N THR A 111 -34.68 6.64 -9.92
CA THR A 111 -34.60 8.11 -10.00
C THR A 111 -33.66 8.52 -11.13
N GLN A 112 -34.18 9.28 -12.11
CA GLN A 112 -33.33 9.92 -13.12
C GLN A 112 -32.69 11.19 -12.56
N VAL A 113 -31.38 11.27 -12.72
CA VAL A 113 -30.58 12.47 -12.43
C VAL A 113 -30.39 13.24 -13.72
N THR A 114 -30.65 14.54 -13.68
CA THR A 114 -30.46 15.41 -14.85
C THR A 114 -29.45 16.49 -14.53
N ALA A 115 -28.44 16.64 -15.37
CA ALA A 115 -27.41 17.67 -15.23
C ALA A 115 -27.42 18.53 -16.49
N SER A 116 -27.46 19.86 -16.35
CA SER A 116 -27.41 20.78 -17.50
C SER A 116 -26.94 22.16 -17.06
N GLY A 117 -26.06 22.75 -17.87
CA GLY A 117 -25.46 24.04 -17.54
C GLY A 117 -24.73 23.93 -16.21
N ASN A 118 -24.98 24.84 -15.27
CA ASN A 118 -24.33 24.80 -13.95
C ASN A 118 -25.21 24.19 -12.85
N SER A 119 -26.16 23.33 -13.22
CA SER A 119 -27.10 22.72 -12.29
C SER A 119 -27.22 21.22 -12.49
N ILE A 120 -27.39 20.50 -11.39
CA ILE A 120 -27.78 19.09 -11.38
C ILE A 120 -29.00 18.91 -10.49
N THR A 121 -29.96 18.12 -10.96
CA THR A 121 -31.18 17.77 -10.22
C THR A 121 -31.08 16.32 -9.81
N ILE A 122 -31.01 16.09 -8.50
CA ILE A 122 -30.98 14.77 -7.87
C ILE A 122 -32.21 14.71 -6.95
N PRO A 123 -33.35 14.20 -7.44
CA PRO A 123 -34.59 14.18 -6.67
C PRO A 123 -34.41 13.37 -5.39
N GLY A 124 -34.86 13.92 -4.25
CA GLY A 124 -34.79 13.24 -2.95
C GLY A 124 -33.47 13.40 -2.19
N ALA A 125 -32.46 14.09 -2.75
CA ALA A 125 -31.15 14.25 -2.11
C ALA A 125 -30.97 15.56 -1.31
N CYS A 126 -32.03 16.38 -1.16
CA CYS A 126 -31.97 17.72 -0.56
C CYS A 126 -31.30 17.77 0.81
N ASP A 127 -31.59 16.77 1.66
CA ASP A 127 -31.20 16.78 3.07
C ASP A 127 -29.83 16.13 3.32
N VAL A 128 -29.20 15.59 2.27
CA VAL A 128 -27.97 14.79 2.39
C VAL A 128 -26.79 15.46 1.71
N ILE A 129 -27.02 16.10 0.56
CA ILE A 129 -25.97 16.77 -0.21
C ILE A 129 -25.88 18.25 0.22
N SER A 130 -24.67 18.66 0.60
CA SER A 130 -24.39 20.04 1.02
C SER A 130 -23.26 20.66 0.19
N PRO A 131 -23.10 22.00 0.23
CA PRO A 131 -21.96 22.66 -0.42
C PRO A 131 -20.61 22.04 -0.02
N GLY A 132 -19.74 21.83 -1.00
CA GLY A 132 -18.44 21.16 -0.86
C GLY A 132 -18.44 19.68 -1.21
N PHE A 133 -19.61 19.05 -1.35
CA PHE A 133 -19.71 17.66 -1.81
C PHE A 133 -19.27 17.55 -3.27
N GLN A 134 -18.55 16.47 -3.60
CA GLN A 134 -18.19 16.12 -4.96
C GLN A 134 -19.19 15.10 -5.52
N LEU A 135 -19.58 15.32 -6.76
CA LEU A 135 -20.44 14.45 -7.56
C LEU A 135 -19.63 13.95 -8.74
N GLU A 136 -19.66 12.65 -8.98
CA GLU A 136 -19.01 11.99 -10.11
C GLU A 136 -20.05 11.14 -10.84
N TRP A 137 -20.09 11.19 -12.17
CA TRP A 137 -20.90 10.29 -12.98
C TRP A 137 -20.26 10.03 -14.34
N GLU A 138 -20.67 8.94 -14.98
CA GLU A 138 -20.20 8.57 -16.31
C GLU A 138 -21.21 9.01 -17.38
N THR A 139 -20.74 9.50 -18.51
CA THR A 139 -21.58 9.84 -19.67
C THR A 139 -21.86 8.60 -20.50
N SER A 140 -22.83 8.69 -21.42
CA SER A 140 -23.10 7.62 -22.40
C SER A 140 -21.93 7.34 -23.34
N GLU A 141 -20.92 8.21 -23.39
CA GLU A 141 -19.71 8.06 -24.19
C GLU A 141 -18.53 7.49 -23.38
N GLY A 142 -18.75 7.14 -22.10
CA GLY A 142 -17.72 6.62 -21.20
C GLY A 142 -16.84 7.69 -20.55
N GLU A 143 -17.21 8.98 -20.67
CA GLU A 143 -16.47 10.07 -20.02
C GLU A 143 -16.90 10.21 -18.56
N THR A 144 -15.94 10.23 -17.62
CA THR A 144 -16.23 10.50 -16.21
C THR A 144 -16.23 12.01 -15.92
N ILE A 145 -17.37 12.56 -15.52
CA ILE A 145 -17.52 13.96 -15.13
C ILE A 145 -17.49 14.09 -13.61
N ARG A 146 -16.63 14.98 -13.09
CA ARG A 146 -16.56 15.35 -11.67
C ARG A 146 -16.92 16.82 -11.45
N ARG A 147 -17.80 17.11 -10.50
CA ARG A 147 -18.21 18.47 -10.12
C ARG A 147 -18.36 18.61 -8.62
N VAL A 148 -18.17 19.83 -8.12
CA VAL A 148 -18.36 20.17 -6.70
C VAL A 148 -19.63 20.99 -6.55
N VAL A 149 -20.43 20.65 -5.55
CA VAL A 149 -21.65 21.39 -5.20
C VAL A 149 -21.24 22.71 -4.55
N ASN A 150 -21.57 23.82 -5.19
CA ASN A 150 -21.37 25.16 -4.63
C ASN A 150 -22.54 25.58 -3.74
N LYS A 151 -23.76 25.21 -4.13
CA LYS A 151 -24.97 25.65 -3.44
C LYS A 151 -26.11 24.65 -3.64
N SER A 152 -26.80 24.30 -2.55
CA SER A 152 -28.07 23.59 -2.61
C SER A 152 -29.21 24.60 -2.84
N VAL A 153 -30.10 24.27 -3.78
CA VAL A 153 -31.34 25.00 -4.08
C VAL A 153 -32.52 24.13 -3.61
N GLU A 154 -33.75 24.53 -3.88
CA GLU A 154 -34.95 23.76 -3.57
C GLU A 154 -35.12 22.54 -4.50
N ASN A 155 -35.89 21.55 -4.03
CA ASN A 155 -36.33 20.37 -4.80
C ASN A 155 -35.20 19.51 -5.39
N GLY A 156 -34.06 19.42 -4.69
CA GLY A 156 -32.96 18.53 -5.07
C GLY A 156 -32.12 19.08 -6.21
N VAL A 157 -32.23 20.38 -6.49
CA VAL A 157 -31.39 21.08 -7.46
C VAL A 157 -30.15 21.60 -6.76
N PHE A 158 -28.98 21.33 -7.34
CA PHE A 158 -27.68 21.75 -6.83
C PHE A 158 -26.93 22.55 -7.89
N LEU A 159 -26.35 23.68 -7.50
CA LEU A 159 -25.46 24.45 -8.37
C LEU A 159 -24.04 23.91 -8.29
N LEU A 160 -23.42 23.73 -9.43
CA LEU A 160 -22.08 23.15 -9.59
C LEU A 160 -20.99 24.24 -9.62
N ASP A 161 -19.74 23.81 -9.48
CA ASP A 161 -18.54 24.63 -9.64
C ASP A 161 -18.33 25.05 -11.10
N ARG A 162 -18.66 24.16 -12.03
CA ARG A 162 -18.47 24.35 -13.47
C ARG A 162 -19.63 23.76 -14.25
N SER A 163 -19.90 24.36 -15.41
CA SER A 163 -20.95 23.89 -16.30
C SER A 163 -20.67 22.49 -16.84
N VAL A 164 -21.75 21.78 -17.15
CA VAL A 164 -21.76 20.46 -17.80
C VAL A 164 -22.71 20.47 -18.99
N PRO A 165 -22.46 19.63 -20.01
CA PRO A 165 -23.45 19.38 -21.05
C PRO A 165 -24.74 18.79 -20.46
N SER A 166 -25.81 18.81 -21.26
CA SER A 166 -27.07 18.22 -20.84
C SER A 166 -26.99 16.69 -20.82
N HIS A 167 -27.11 16.11 -19.63
CA HIS A 167 -27.10 14.66 -19.41
C HIS A 167 -28.33 14.23 -18.62
N SER A 168 -28.84 13.04 -18.94
CA SER A 168 -29.81 12.32 -18.09
C SER A 168 -29.30 10.91 -17.88
N PHE A 169 -29.22 10.47 -16.63
CA PHE A 169 -28.66 9.18 -16.26
C PHE A 169 -29.35 8.60 -15.02
N ALA A 170 -29.20 7.30 -14.83
CA ALA A 170 -29.70 6.62 -13.65
C ALA A 170 -28.84 6.99 -12.43
N THR A 171 -29.46 7.13 -11.27
CA THR A 171 -28.74 7.41 -10.02
C THR A 171 -27.65 6.38 -9.70
N SER A 172 -27.78 5.13 -10.16
CA SER A 172 -26.74 4.09 -10.01
C SER A 172 -25.40 4.49 -10.65
N GLN A 173 -25.39 5.41 -11.60
CA GLN A 173 -24.18 5.96 -12.22
C GLN A 173 -23.60 7.16 -11.46
N LEU A 174 -24.29 7.64 -10.42
CA LEU A 174 -23.88 8.80 -9.62
C LEU A 174 -23.08 8.34 -8.40
N ARG A 175 -21.82 8.78 -8.28
CA ARG A 175 -21.04 8.66 -7.06
C ARG A 175 -21.04 9.99 -6.32
N ILE A 176 -21.26 9.94 -5.02
CA ILE A 176 -21.34 11.12 -4.16
C ILE A 176 -20.25 11.01 -3.10
N SER A 177 -19.50 12.08 -2.90
CA SER A 177 -18.43 12.13 -1.92
C SER A 177 -18.52 13.39 -1.07
N GLN A 178 -18.51 13.21 0.25
CA GLN A 178 -18.51 14.32 1.20
C GLN A 178 -17.09 14.86 1.42
N PRO A 179 -16.91 16.15 1.69
CA PRO A 179 -15.59 16.71 1.97
C PRO A 179 -15.06 16.18 3.31
N ILE A 180 -13.76 15.87 3.34
CA ILE A 180 -12.99 15.50 4.53
C ILE A 180 -11.67 16.27 4.56
N ALA A 181 -11.09 16.42 5.75
CA ALA A 181 -9.70 16.87 5.86
C ALA A 181 -8.79 15.74 5.38
N ALA A 182 -7.92 16.03 4.41
CA ALA A 182 -6.88 15.10 4.00
C ALA A 182 -5.85 14.93 5.14
N ILE A 183 -5.24 13.76 5.24
CA ILE A 183 -4.15 13.52 6.20
C ILE A 183 -2.86 14.16 5.69
N PHE A 184 -2.63 14.03 4.38
CA PHE A 184 -1.55 14.72 3.68
C PHE A 184 -2.10 15.75 2.69
N GLU A 185 -1.55 16.95 2.71
CA GLU A 185 -1.87 18.04 1.80
C GLU A 185 -0.74 18.27 0.80
N TYR A 186 -1.12 18.59 -0.44
CA TYR A 186 -0.15 18.93 -1.47
C TYR A 186 0.45 20.32 -1.22
N VAL A 187 1.77 20.37 -1.14
CA VAL A 187 2.56 21.59 -0.99
C VAL A 187 3.14 21.96 -2.35
N GLN A 188 2.63 23.05 -2.94
CA GLN A 188 3.03 23.48 -4.27
C GLN A 188 4.52 23.83 -4.37
N GLY A 189 5.10 24.44 -3.32
CA GLY A 189 6.50 24.89 -3.33
C GLY A 189 7.52 23.78 -3.51
N SER A 190 7.18 22.56 -3.09
CA SER A 190 8.05 21.38 -3.12
C SER A 190 7.52 20.26 -4.02
N GLU A 191 6.37 20.48 -4.67
CA GLU A 191 5.64 19.47 -5.46
C GLU A 191 5.52 18.12 -4.76
N SER A 192 5.22 18.16 -3.46
CA SER A 192 5.19 17.00 -2.58
C SER A 192 4.05 17.10 -1.57
N TYR A 193 3.87 16.06 -0.77
CA TYR A 193 2.83 15.96 0.23
C TYR A 193 3.39 16.13 1.65
N TRP A 194 2.66 16.86 2.48
CA TRP A 194 2.99 17.14 3.88
C TRP A 194 1.79 16.86 4.79
N LEU A 195 2.03 16.63 6.08
CA LEU A 195 0.94 16.46 7.05
C LEU A 195 0.04 17.70 7.10
N ASN A 196 -1.26 17.48 7.27
CA ASN A 196 -2.21 18.57 7.43
C ASN A 196 -2.02 19.26 8.78
N GLU A 197 -1.39 20.43 8.78
CA GLU A 197 -1.12 21.24 9.98
C GLU A 197 -2.42 21.69 10.68
N ASN A 198 -3.53 21.75 9.95
CA ASN A 198 -4.84 22.14 10.48
C ASN A 198 -5.64 20.95 11.04
N ALA A 199 -5.07 19.75 11.05
CA ALA A 199 -5.75 18.58 11.59
C ALA A 199 -6.02 18.77 13.09
N ARG A 200 -7.24 18.47 13.51
CA ARG A 200 -7.62 18.55 14.92
C ARG A 200 -6.98 17.41 15.70
N ASP A 201 -6.28 17.74 16.77
CA ASP A 201 -5.81 16.74 17.73
C ASP A 201 -7.01 16.08 18.44
N SER A 202 -7.27 14.83 18.07
CA SER A 202 -8.36 14.02 18.59
C SER A 202 -7.93 12.56 18.64
N SER A 203 -8.58 11.74 19.47
CA SER A 203 -8.27 10.31 19.54
C SER A 203 -8.44 9.61 18.18
N GLU A 204 -9.43 10.02 17.38
CA GLU A 204 -9.66 9.47 16.04
C GLU A 204 -8.50 9.80 15.09
N THR A 205 -8.08 11.07 15.06
CA THR A 205 -6.97 11.52 14.22
C THR A 205 -5.64 10.88 14.65
N ARG A 206 -5.38 10.77 15.95
CA ARG A 206 -4.19 10.07 16.46
C ARG A 206 -4.17 8.60 16.04
N ASN A 207 -5.31 7.91 16.12
CA ASN A 207 -5.40 6.52 15.67
C ASN A 207 -5.16 6.37 14.17
N ILE A 208 -5.69 7.28 13.35
CA ILE A 208 -5.40 7.30 11.90
C ILE A 208 -3.91 7.52 11.65
N LEU A 209 -3.26 8.43 12.38
CA LEU A 209 -1.82 8.68 12.22
C LEU A 209 -0.96 7.50 12.69
N VAL A 210 -1.36 6.78 13.74
CA VAL A 210 -0.74 5.50 14.12
C VAL A 210 -0.91 4.48 13.00
N PHE A 211 -2.10 4.37 12.40
CA PHE A 211 -2.28 3.52 11.21
C PHE A 211 -1.37 3.95 10.05
N VAL A 212 -1.25 5.25 9.77
CA VAL A 212 -0.33 5.77 8.74
C VAL A 212 1.10 5.32 9.02
N GLY A 213 1.57 5.43 10.25
CA GLY A 213 2.88 4.92 10.64
C GLY A 213 3.08 3.44 10.32
N TRP A 214 2.15 2.60 10.79
CA TRP A 214 2.18 1.16 10.54
C TRP A 214 2.09 0.86 9.03
N PHE A 215 1.27 1.59 8.30
CA PHE A 215 1.09 1.45 6.86
C PHE A 215 2.36 1.79 6.08
N LEU A 216 3.03 2.90 6.41
CA LEU A 216 4.31 3.28 5.80
C LEU A 216 5.40 2.25 6.08
N ALA A 217 5.48 1.72 7.30
CA ALA A 217 6.44 0.67 7.63
C ALA A 217 6.10 -0.67 6.95
N SER A 218 4.80 -0.99 6.85
CA SER A 218 4.33 -2.18 6.14
C SER A 218 4.67 -2.12 4.65
N ALA A 219 4.58 -0.94 4.04
CA ALA A 219 4.97 -0.70 2.65
C ALA A 219 6.43 -1.13 2.39
N ILE A 220 7.35 -0.78 3.30
CA ILE A 220 8.76 -1.20 3.24
C ILE A 220 8.89 -2.72 3.30
N THR A 221 8.28 -3.36 4.31
CA THR A 221 8.39 -4.83 4.49
C THR A 221 7.81 -5.64 3.32
N HIS A 222 6.91 -5.05 2.54
CA HIS A 222 6.27 -5.68 1.40
C HIS A 222 6.84 -5.21 0.05
N PHE A 223 7.89 -4.38 0.04
CA PHE A 223 8.46 -3.78 -1.16
C PHE A 223 7.41 -3.11 -2.05
N SER A 224 6.42 -2.47 -1.42
CA SER A 224 5.26 -1.90 -2.11
C SER A 224 5.25 -0.38 -1.97
N SER A 225 5.14 0.34 -3.08
CA SER A 225 4.98 1.79 -3.07
C SER A 225 3.53 2.18 -2.81
N ILE A 226 3.32 3.29 -2.10
CA ILE A 226 2.00 3.87 -1.83
C ILE A 226 1.61 4.95 -2.85
N GLN A 227 2.51 5.28 -3.79
CA GLN A 227 2.32 6.29 -4.83
C GLN A 227 1.93 7.68 -4.32
N LEU A 228 2.36 8.01 -3.10
CA LEU A 228 2.16 9.31 -2.49
C LEU A 228 3.54 9.93 -2.22
N ARG A 229 3.88 11.00 -2.94
CA ARG A 229 5.19 11.66 -2.85
C ARG A 229 5.30 12.52 -1.60
N ILE A 230 5.57 11.90 -0.45
CA ILE A 230 5.78 12.57 0.83
C ILE A 230 7.16 13.26 0.82
N HIS A 231 7.25 14.48 1.33
CA HIS A 231 8.52 15.24 1.32
C HIS A 231 9.62 14.55 2.17
N PRO A 232 10.90 14.53 1.74
CA PRO A 232 12.00 13.88 2.49
C PRO A 232 12.15 14.35 3.94
N LEU A 233 11.88 15.63 4.21
CA LEU A 233 11.92 16.19 5.57
C LEU A 233 11.00 15.44 6.54
N PHE A 234 9.87 14.90 6.08
CA PHE A 234 8.97 14.11 6.91
C PHE A 234 9.67 12.86 7.41
N PHE A 235 10.36 12.14 6.53
CA PHE A 235 11.08 10.92 6.87
C PHE A 235 12.30 11.20 7.74
N ARG A 236 13.00 12.31 7.51
CA ARG A 236 14.09 12.76 8.39
C ARG A 236 13.60 12.99 9.82
N LEU A 237 12.49 13.70 9.98
CA LEU A 237 11.88 13.93 11.30
C LEU A 237 11.28 12.64 11.88
N LEU A 238 10.75 11.74 11.05
CA LEU A 238 10.25 10.42 11.49
C LEU A 238 11.38 9.59 12.11
N LEU A 239 12.52 9.49 11.40
CA LEU A 239 13.71 8.74 11.80
C LEU A 239 14.39 9.33 13.02
N ASN A 240 14.50 10.66 13.10
CA ASN A 240 15.16 11.34 14.20
C ASN A 240 14.23 12.35 14.91
N PRO A 241 13.61 11.97 16.04
CA PRO A 241 12.71 12.84 16.81
C PRO A 241 13.38 14.10 17.37
N GLN A 242 14.71 14.10 17.50
CA GLN A 242 15.50 15.20 18.05
C GLN A 242 16.16 16.04 16.95
N HIS A 243 15.83 15.79 15.68
CA HIS A 243 16.40 16.53 14.57
C HIS A 243 15.94 17.98 14.59
N CYS A 244 16.89 18.90 14.72
CA CYS A 244 16.65 20.32 14.56
C CYS A 244 16.78 20.69 13.09
N VAL A 245 15.67 21.08 12.46
CA VAL A 245 15.65 21.46 11.04
C VAL A 245 16.54 22.68 10.80
N ALA A 246 17.52 22.53 9.91
CA ALA A 246 18.37 23.62 9.45
C ALA A 246 17.70 24.45 8.34
N LEU A 247 18.17 25.69 8.18
CA LEU A 247 17.64 26.63 7.18
C LEU A 247 17.76 26.06 5.76
N GLU A 248 18.87 25.38 5.44
CA GLU A 248 19.12 24.81 4.13
C GLU A 248 18.13 23.69 3.78
N GLU A 249 17.63 22.95 4.77
CA GLU A 249 16.70 21.84 4.57
C GLU A 249 15.30 22.30 4.14
N ILE A 250 14.91 23.53 4.51
CA ILE A 250 13.62 24.08 4.08
C ILE A 250 13.68 24.70 2.69
N GLN A 251 14.85 24.79 2.06
CA GLN A 251 14.98 25.38 0.72
C GLN A 251 14.13 24.63 -0.32
N SER A 252 14.14 23.29 -0.29
CA SER A 252 13.33 22.46 -1.19
C SER A 252 11.88 22.32 -0.73
N PHE A 253 11.60 22.55 0.55
CA PHE A 253 10.27 22.40 1.15
C PHE A 253 9.42 23.67 0.97
N ASP A 254 9.95 24.80 1.42
CA ASP A 254 9.32 26.12 1.44
C ASP A 254 10.34 27.18 0.98
N PRO A 255 10.52 27.33 -0.35
CA PRO A 255 11.48 28.27 -0.92
C PRO A 255 11.22 29.73 -0.50
N GLN A 256 9.97 30.07 -0.22
CA GLN A 256 9.57 31.43 0.18
C GLN A 256 10.01 31.73 1.62
N LEU A 257 9.78 30.79 2.55
CA LEU A 257 10.27 30.92 3.92
C LEU A 257 11.80 30.92 3.94
N PHE A 258 12.44 30.02 3.18
CA PHE A 258 13.89 29.98 3.04
C PHE A 258 14.47 31.32 2.60
N LYS A 259 13.91 31.92 1.54
CA LYS A 259 14.34 33.22 1.04
C LYS A 259 14.14 34.33 2.07
N SER A 260 13.03 34.31 2.81
CA SER A 260 12.71 35.32 3.80
C SER A 260 13.68 35.29 4.97
N LEU A 261 13.94 34.10 5.54
CA LEU A 261 14.87 33.92 6.66
C LEU A 261 16.32 34.16 6.23
N SER A 262 16.73 33.67 5.05
CA SER A 262 18.07 33.91 4.51
C SER A 262 18.36 35.39 4.30
N GLY A 263 17.36 36.16 3.82
CA GLY A 263 17.48 37.59 3.59
C GLY A 263 17.66 38.42 4.86
N MET A 264 17.32 37.89 6.04
CA MET A 264 17.52 38.60 7.31
C MET A 264 19.01 38.78 7.65
N LYS A 265 19.89 37.91 7.13
CA LYS A 265 21.35 38.02 7.34
C LYS A 265 21.94 39.30 6.74
N ASP A 266 21.31 39.83 5.69
CA ASP A 266 21.74 41.05 5.00
C ASP A 266 21.02 42.32 5.53
N MET A 267 20.12 42.17 6.50
CA MET A 267 19.33 43.27 7.06
C MET A 267 20.17 44.12 8.02
N LYS A 268 19.92 45.44 8.05
CA LYS A 268 20.55 46.31 9.06
C LYS A 268 20.07 45.92 10.47
N PRO A 269 20.93 45.95 11.50
CA PRO A 269 20.52 45.63 12.86
C PRO A 269 19.32 46.44 13.38
N SER A 270 19.18 47.70 12.96
CA SER A 270 18.03 48.56 13.31
C SER A 270 16.72 48.06 12.74
N ASP A 271 16.75 47.50 11.53
CA ASP A 271 15.58 47.04 10.81
C ASP A 271 15.16 45.66 11.34
N PHE A 272 16.13 44.82 11.69
CA PHE A 272 15.90 43.53 12.36
C PHE A 272 15.29 43.72 13.76
N ALA A 273 15.80 44.67 14.56
CA ALA A 273 15.19 45.00 15.86
C ALA A 273 13.74 45.47 15.73
N GLN A 274 13.41 46.22 14.67
CA GLN A 274 12.02 46.61 14.38
C GLN A 274 11.15 45.41 14.00
N LEU A 275 11.70 44.45 13.25
CA LEU A 275 11.02 43.19 12.91
C LEU A 275 10.72 42.37 14.17
N LEU A 276 11.72 42.13 15.03
CA LEU A 276 11.55 41.41 16.30
C LEU A 276 10.44 42.05 17.14
N LYS A 277 10.45 43.39 17.25
CA LYS A 277 9.42 44.13 17.98
C LYS A 277 8.03 44.02 17.35
N PHE A 278 7.94 44.03 16.02
CA PHE A 278 6.67 43.89 15.31
C PHE A 278 6.07 42.49 15.52
N GLU A 279 6.91 41.46 15.54
CA GLU A 279 6.49 40.08 15.77
C GLU A 279 6.30 39.73 17.26
N GLY A 280 6.70 40.62 18.17
CA GLY A 280 6.62 40.38 19.61
C GLY A 280 7.68 39.40 20.13
N ALA A 281 8.75 39.19 19.37
CA ALA A 281 9.91 38.38 19.76
C ALA A 281 10.85 39.18 20.67
N ASP A 282 11.74 38.48 21.38
CA ASP A 282 12.76 39.10 22.23
C ASP A 282 13.75 39.91 21.36
N GLU A 283 13.83 41.23 21.61
CA GLU A 283 14.68 42.17 20.89
C GLU A 283 16.19 41.86 21.02
N SER A 284 16.59 40.97 21.94
CA SER A 284 17.98 40.55 22.14
C SER A 284 18.42 39.36 21.27
N LEU A 285 17.50 38.74 20.52
CA LEU A 285 17.82 37.60 19.67
C LEU A 285 18.78 37.98 18.53
N THR A 286 19.69 37.08 18.19
CA THR A 286 20.44 37.17 16.93
C THR A 286 19.59 36.66 15.77
N VAL A 287 19.98 36.98 14.54
CA VAL A 287 19.32 36.47 13.33
C VAL A 287 19.32 34.94 13.32
N GLU A 288 20.42 34.31 13.74
CA GLU A 288 20.55 32.85 13.83
C GLU A 288 19.60 32.28 14.89
N ALA A 289 19.57 32.86 16.09
CA ALA A 289 18.70 32.38 17.17
C ALA A 289 17.21 32.53 16.82
N TYR A 290 16.83 33.66 16.22
CA TYR A 290 15.49 33.88 15.72
C TYR A 290 15.13 32.88 14.62
N THR A 291 16.04 32.64 13.66
CA THR A 291 15.84 31.65 12.59
C THR A 291 15.60 30.25 13.17
N SER A 292 16.43 29.82 14.12
CA SER A 292 16.26 28.54 14.81
C SER A 292 14.93 28.45 15.54
N ASN A 293 14.49 29.53 16.22
CA ASN A 293 13.19 29.55 16.91
C ASN A 293 12.02 29.39 15.93
N VAL A 294 12.05 30.07 14.78
CA VAL A 294 11.00 29.94 13.75
C VAL A 294 10.94 28.51 13.19
N LEU A 295 12.10 27.88 12.96
CA LEU A 295 12.16 26.50 12.47
C LEU A 295 11.69 25.50 13.55
N GLU A 296 12.06 25.71 14.81
CA GLU A 296 11.61 24.89 15.94
C GLU A 296 10.10 25.02 16.17
N GLU A 297 9.54 26.22 16.07
CA GLU A 297 8.09 26.44 16.16
C GLU A 297 7.32 25.76 15.04
N LYS A 298 7.89 25.72 13.82
CA LYS A 298 7.24 25.13 12.64
C LYS A 298 7.40 23.61 12.54
N PHE A 299 8.57 23.06 12.91
CA PHE A 299 8.92 21.66 12.66
C PHE A 299 9.30 20.86 13.92
N GLY A 300 9.54 21.52 15.04
CA GLY A 300 10.01 20.88 16.27
C GLY A 300 8.93 20.01 16.93
N PRO A 301 9.28 19.28 18.00
CA PRO A 301 8.35 18.38 18.70
C PRO A 301 7.13 19.09 19.31
N ALA A 302 7.26 20.37 19.64
CA ALA A 302 6.19 21.20 20.18
C ALA A 302 5.35 21.93 19.10
N SER A 303 5.71 21.80 17.83
CA SER A 303 5.00 22.42 16.70
C SER A 303 3.62 21.80 16.47
N GLY A 304 2.85 22.44 15.58
CA GLY A 304 1.56 21.92 15.11
C GLY A 304 1.64 20.52 14.47
N ILE A 305 2.82 20.11 13.99
CA ILE A 305 3.06 18.79 13.38
C ILE A 305 3.73 17.78 14.33
N GLY A 306 4.32 18.24 15.45
CA GLY A 306 5.12 17.39 16.33
C GLY A 306 4.34 16.23 16.95
N TRP A 307 3.12 16.49 17.41
CA TRP A 307 2.21 15.45 17.92
C TRP A 307 1.74 14.47 16.83
N GLN A 308 1.64 14.94 15.58
CA GLN A 308 1.26 14.09 14.44
C GLN A 308 2.39 13.13 14.10
N LEU A 309 3.62 13.65 13.96
CA LEU A 309 4.82 12.84 13.74
C LEU A 309 5.06 11.84 14.87
N HIS A 310 4.81 12.24 16.12
CA HIS A 310 4.86 11.31 17.24
C HIS A 310 3.88 10.14 17.07
N SER A 311 2.63 10.42 16.65
CA SER A 311 1.61 9.40 16.40
C SER A 311 1.99 8.48 15.24
N VAL A 312 2.49 9.03 14.13
CA VAL A 312 3.03 8.26 13.01
C VAL A 312 4.18 7.37 13.47
N ARG A 313 5.14 7.92 14.22
CA ARG A 313 6.29 7.15 14.72
C ARG A 313 5.86 5.98 15.60
N ARG A 314 4.87 6.16 16.46
CA ARG A 314 4.29 5.07 17.29
C ARG A 314 3.70 3.95 16.45
N GLY A 315 3.16 4.24 15.27
CA GLY A 315 2.69 3.22 14.34
C GLY A 315 3.83 2.53 13.61
N PHE A 316 4.76 3.33 13.09
CA PHE A 316 5.90 2.86 12.31
C PHE A 316 6.78 1.89 13.11
N THR A 317 7.07 2.25 14.36
CA THR A 317 7.90 1.45 15.29
C THR A 317 7.28 0.13 15.75
N ARG A 318 6.00 -0.12 15.43
CA ARG A 318 5.39 -1.45 15.64
C ARG A 318 5.85 -2.49 14.63
N VAL A 319 6.32 -2.04 13.46
CA VAL A 319 6.76 -2.92 12.38
C VAL A 319 8.28 -2.87 12.27
N ILE A 320 8.88 -1.68 12.31
CA ILE A 320 10.33 -1.48 12.13
C ILE A 320 10.88 -0.58 13.24
N GLY A 321 11.82 -1.12 14.03
CA GLY A 321 12.55 -0.34 15.04
C GLY A 321 13.49 0.69 14.40
N LEU A 322 13.52 1.92 14.93
CA LEU A 322 14.39 2.98 14.42
C LEU A 322 15.89 2.65 14.61
N ASP A 323 16.24 1.91 15.66
CA ASP A 323 17.60 1.41 15.92
C ASP A 323 18.08 0.44 14.84
N GLN A 324 17.16 -0.31 14.22
CA GLN A 324 17.48 -1.24 13.15
C GLN A 324 17.79 -0.47 11.87
N LEU A 325 16.97 0.54 11.56
CA LEU A 325 17.20 1.42 10.41
C LEU A 325 18.50 2.20 10.54
N GLU A 326 18.80 2.73 11.73
CA GLU A 326 20.05 3.43 12.01
C GLU A 326 21.27 2.51 11.84
N ARG A 327 21.22 1.28 12.36
CA ARG A 327 22.31 0.30 12.22
C ARG A 327 22.63 -0.07 10.77
N VAL A 328 21.61 -0.11 9.91
CA VAL A 328 21.75 -0.41 8.48
C VAL A 328 22.10 0.86 7.67
N GLY A 329 22.03 2.04 8.29
CA GLY A 329 22.33 3.31 7.64
C GLY A 329 21.23 3.78 6.68
N ILE A 330 19.99 3.39 6.93
CA ILE A 330 18.83 3.83 6.13
C ILE A 330 18.60 5.32 6.34
N THR A 331 18.57 6.06 5.24
CA THR A 331 18.36 7.51 5.19
C THR A 331 16.91 7.85 4.84
N GLU A 332 16.55 9.12 4.99
CA GLU A 332 15.26 9.63 4.50
C GLU A 332 15.08 9.44 2.99
N ALA A 333 16.15 9.46 2.19
CA ALA A 333 16.08 9.26 0.75
C ALA A 333 15.69 7.82 0.40
N ASP A 334 16.27 6.84 1.11
CA ASP A 334 15.94 5.42 0.95
C ASP A 334 14.48 5.16 1.30
N LEU A 335 13.96 5.81 2.34
CA LEU A 335 12.54 5.71 2.72
C LEU A 335 11.60 6.34 1.69
N VAL A 336 11.99 7.47 1.10
CA VAL A 336 11.23 8.08 -0.01
C VAL A 336 11.18 7.12 -1.19
N GLU A 337 12.31 6.57 -1.61
CA GLU A 337 12.37 5.67 -2.77
C GLU A 337 11.56 4.38 -2.53
N SER A 338 11.70 3.80 -1.33
CA SER A 338 11.01 2.56 -0.96
C SER A 338 9.50 2.74 -0.77
N ILE A 339 9.05 3.81 -0.11
CA ILE A 339 7.64 4.00 0.25
C ILE A 339 6.89 4.79 -0.83
N CYS A 340 7.47 5.88 -1.32
CA CYS A 340 6.81 6.74 -2.31
C CYS A 340 6.98 6.21 -3.74
N GLY A 341 7.93 5.30 -3.98
CA GLY A 341 8.31 4.80 -5.29
C GLY A 341 9.48 5.57 -5.90
N SER A 342 9.96 5.11 -7.06
CA SER A 342 11.12 5.71 -7.71
C SER A 342 10.89 7.18 -8.06
N SER A 343 11.99 7.95 -8.03
CA SER A 343 12.00 9.38 -8.35
C SER A 343 11.83 9.66 -9.85
N ASP A 344 11.84 8.62 -10.68
CA ASP A 344 11.67 8.73 -12.12
C ASP A 344 10.33 9.41 -12.38
N GLY A 345 10.38 10.49 -13.15
CA GLY A 345 9.17 11.20 -13.49
C GLY A 345 8.19 10.25 -14.17
N PRO A 346 6.87 10.46 -14.05
CA PRO A 346 5.88 9.71 -14.82
C PRO A 346 6.08 9.80 -16.36
N GLY A 347 7.00 10.67 -16.82
CA GLY A 347 7.41 10.84 -18.21
C GLY A 347 8.73 10.18 -18.61
N ASP A 348 9.45 9.53 -17.69
CA ASP A 348 10.75 8.92 -17.99
C ASP A 348 10.57 7.51 -18.58
N ASP A 349 11.28 7.25 -19.69
CA ASP A 349 11.26 5.96 -20.37
C ASP A 349 12.22 4.95 -19.72
N PHE A 350 11.90 3.67 -19.82
CA PHE A 350 12.62 2.60 -19.13
C PHE A 350 12.70 1.31 -19.96
N ILE A 351 13.66 0.44 -19.62
CA ILE A 351 13.84 -0.88 -20.23
C ILE A 351 13.33 -1.94 -19.25
N VAL A 352 12.32 -2.72 -19.66
CA VAL A 352 11.59 -3.62 -18.75
C VAL A 352 12.50 -4.68 -18.14
N ASN A 353 13.36 -5.31 -18.94
CA ASN A 353 14.31 -6.32 -18.49
C ASN A 353 15.58 -5.76 -17.83
N GLU A 354 15.67 -4.43 -17.63
CA GLU A 354 16.66 -3.82 -16.73
C GLU A 354 16.03 -3.49 -15.37
N VAL A 355 14.72 -3.18 -15.35
CA VAL A 355 13.94 -2.96 -14.13
C VAL A 355 13.67 -4.26 -13.38
N PHE A 356 13.25 -5.31 -14.09
CA PHE A 356 12.91 -6.61 -13.50
C PHE A 356 14.04 -7.61 -13.68
N ARG A 357 14.21 -8.50 -12.69
CA ARG A 357 14.96 -9.74 -12.90
C ARG A 357 14.12 -10.69 -13.74
N VAL A 358 14.63 -11.19 -14.85
CA VAL A 358 13.84 -12.04 -15.75
C VAL A 358 14.05 -13.52 -15.39
N ALA A 359 12.96 -14.19 -15.02
CA ALA A 359 12.91 -15.63 -14.80
C ALA A 359 12.10 -16.29 -15.93
N ALA A 360 12.76 -16.82 -16.96
CA ALA A 360 12.06 -17.33 -18.13
C ALA A 360 12.18 -18.85 -18.32
N ASP A 361 11.21 -19.45 -18.99
CA ASP A 361 11.28 -20.81 -19.52
C ASP A 361 12.54 -21.02 -20.38
N THR A 362 13.10 -22.22 -20.34
CA THR A 362 14.28 -22.60 -21.14
C THR A 362 13.95 -22.56 -22.63
N ASP A 363 12.74 -22.96 -23.01
CA ASP A 363 12.29 -22.92 -24.41
C ASP A 363 12.20 -21.47 -24.92
N PHE A 364 11.92 -20.51 -24.05
CA PHE A 364 11.86 -19.09 -24.40
C PHE A 364 13.27 -18.52 -24.54
N THR A 365 14.11 -18.78 -23.53
CA THR A 365 15.50 -18.31 -23.47
C THR A 365 16.33 -18.83 -24.64
N ASN A 366 16.11 -20.08 -25.05
CA ASN A 366 16.85 -20.70 -26.16
C ASN A 366 16.27 -20.36 -27.55
N CYS A 367 15.07 -19.79 -27.63
CA CYS A 367 14.45 -19.39 -28.89
C CYS A 367 14.82 -17.94 -29.24
N LEU A 368 15.98 -17.74 -29.86
CA LEU A 368 16.48 -16.41 -30.21
C LEU A 368 15.49 -15.54 -31.04
N PRO A 369 14.76 -16.07 -32.04
CA PRO A 369 13.73 -15.31 -32.74
C PRO A 369 12.65 -14.77 -31.81
N LEU A 370 12.11 -15.61 -30.93
CA LEU A 370 11.05 -15.25 -29.98
C LEU A 370 11.55 -14.29 -28.92
N TRP A 371 12.73 -14.55 -28.34
CA TRP A 371 13.39 -13.69 -27.37
C TRP A 371 13.59 -12.26 -27.91
N ASN A 372 14.19 -12.15 -29.09
CA ASN A 372 14.46 -10.86 -29.72
C ASN A 372 13.18 -10.11 -30.05
N ALA A 373 12.21 -10.79 -30.69
CA ALA A 373 10.95 -10.18 -31.09
C ALA A 373 10.14 -9.72 -29.87
N PHE A 374 10.17 -10.47 -28.76
CA PHE A 374 9.52 -10.10 -27.50
C PHE A 374 10.13 -8.84 -26.88
N TRP A 375 11.44 -8.84 -26.60
CA TRP A 375 12.08 -7.71 -25.92
C TRP A 375 12.14 -6.45 -26.78
N GLN A 376 12.36 -6.58 -28.09
CA GLN A 376 12.27 -5.44 -29.01
C GLN A 376 10.87 -4.83 -29.02
N THR A 377 9.82 -5.67 -28.95
CA THR A 377 8.44 -5.20 -28.90
C THR A 377 8.15 -4.47 -27.60
N VAL A 378 8.41 -5.10 -26.45
CA VAL A 378 8.06 -4.55 -25.13
C VAL A 378 8.85 -3.28 -24.84
N ASN A 379 10.15 -3.26 -25.12
CA ASN A 379 10.98 -2.06 -24.91
C ASN A 379 10.74 -0.98 -25.95
N GLY A 380 10.23 -1.35 -27.15
CA GLY A 380 9.83 -0.42 -28.21
C GLY A 380 8.41 0.16 -28.06
N PHE A 381 7.66 -0.21 -27.03
CA PHE A 381 6.39 0.43 -26.72
C PHE A 381 6.58 1.89 -26.32
N GLU A 382 5.64 2.74 -26.73
CA GLU A 382 5.51 4.09 -26.18
C GLU A 382 5.29 4.00 -24.67
N LEU A 383 5.80 4.98 -23.93
CA LEU A 383 5.79 4.99 -22.46
C LEU A 383 4.42 4.63 -21.86
N GLN A 384 3.34 5.17 -22.41
CA GLN A 384 1.97 4.91 -21.93
C GLN A 384 1.60 3.42 -22.05
N LEU A 385 1.93 2.79 -23.18
CA LEU A 385 1.66 1.36 -23.38
C LEU A 385 2.63 0.50 -22.56
N LYS A 386 3.88 0.94 -22.38
CA LYS A 386 4.87 0.27 -21.52
C LYS A 386 4.39 0.25 -20.06
N ARG A 387 3.86 1.35 -19.54
CA ARG A 387 3.23 1.43 -18.20
C ARG A 387 2.00 0.54 -18.09
N LYS A 388 1.15 0.49 -19.13
CA LYS A 388 0.04 -0.47 -19.18
C LYS A 388 0.53 -1.93 -19.18
N PHE A 389 1.64 -2.23 -19.85
CA PHE A 389 2.25 -3.56 -19.80
C PHE A 389 2.72 -3.92 -18.38
N ILE A 390 3.33 -2.97 -17.66
CA ILE A 390 3.67 -3.17 -16.23
C ILE A 390 2.42 -3.46 -15.40
N ARG A 391 1.33 -2.73 -15.63
CA ARG A 391 0.04 -3.00 -14.97
C ARG A 391 -0.54 -4.36 -15.34
N PHE A 392 -0.40 -4.77 -16.60
CA PHE A 392 -0.87 -6.06 -17.07
C PHE A 392 -0.15 -7.21 -16.34
N VAL A 393 1.16 -7.11 -16.13
CA VAL A 393 1.94 -8.18 -15.49
C VAL A 393 2.02 -8.08 -13.97
N THR A 394 1.92 -6.89 -13.37
CA THR A 394 2.09 -6.68 -11.91
C THR A 394 0.84 -6.20 -11.17
N GLY A 395 -0.22 -5.83 -11.88
CA GLY A 395 -1.45 -5.24 -11.32
C GLY A 395 -1.38 -3.72 -11.09
N VAL A 396 -0.19 -3.11 -11.08
CA VAL A 396 0.03 -1.66 -10.92
C VAL A 396 0.90 -1.11 -12.05
N ASP A 397 0.74 0.16 -12.42
CA ASP A 397 1.52 0.79 -13.49
C ASP A 397 2.83 1.44 -13.01
N THR A 398 3.12 1.36 -11.72
CA THR A 398 4.37 1.82 -11.11
C THR A 398 5.47 0.79 -11.19
N LEU A 399 6.70 1.27 -11.37
CA LEU A 399 7.87 0.42 -11.39
C LEU A 399 8.27 0.04 -9.95
N PRO A 400 8.69 -1.21 -9.73
CA PRO A 400 9.39 -1.54 -8.50
C PRO A 400 10.77 -0.85 -8.49
N LEU A 401 11.42 -0.91 -7.33
CA LEU A 401 12.85 -0.62 -7.27
C LEU A 401 13.59 -1.56 -8.22
N THR A 402 14.54 -1.02 -8.96
CA THR A 402 15.28 -1.77 -9.99
C THR A 402 15.91 -3.03 -9.40
N GLY A 403 15.56 -4.19 -9.96
CA GLY A 403 16.11 -5.48 -9.58
C GLY A 403 15.58 -6.06 -8.26
N THR A 404 14.54 -5.50 -7.65
CA THR A 404 13.93 -6.08 -6.43
C THR A 404 12.85 -7.12 -6.72
N GLU A 405 12.33 -7.14 -7.95
CA GLU A 405 11.26 -8.07 -8.34
C GLU A 405 11.62 -8.89 -9.57
N PHE A 406 11.07 -10.10 -9.64
CA PHE A 406 11.13 -10.92 -10.84
C PHE A 406 9.92 -10.67 -11.76
N LEU A 407 10.18 -10.75 -13.07
CA LEU A 407 9.18 -10.96 -14.11
C LEU A 407 9.34 -12.39 -14.61
N ARG A 408 8.34 -13.23 -14.37
CA ARG A 408 8.35 -14.63 -14.80
C ARG A 408 7.77 -14.74 -16.20
N ILE A 409 8.45 -15.41 -17.12
CA ILE A 409 7.94 -15.68 -18.47
C ILE A 409 7.85 -17.19 -18.64
N GLU A 410 6.64 -17.71 -18.67
CA GLU A 410 6.37 -19.15 -18.82
C GLU A 410 5.74 -19.44 -20.18
N MET A 411 6.00 -20.63 -20.74
CA MET A 411 5.37 -21.06 -21.99
C MET A 411 4.58 -22.36 -21.81
N PRO A 412 3.52 -22.36 -21.00
CA PRO A 412 2.79 -23.59 -20.64
C PRO A 412 2.04 -24.22 -21.83
N PHE A 413 1.90 -23.50 -22.94
CA PHE A 413 1.13 -23.92 -24.10
C PHE A 413 1.93 -24.82 -25.05
N THR A 414 2.11 -26.09 -24.67
CA THR A 414 2.74 -27.08 -25.55
C THR A 414 1.82 -27.46 -26.71
N ALA A 415 2.20 -27.10 -27.94
CA ALA A 415 1.47 -27.49 -29.14
C ALA A 415 1.99 -28.82 -29.71
N ILE A 416 1.11 -29.82 -29.82
CA ILE A 416 1.43 -31.16 -30.33
C ILE A 416 0.64 -31.47 -31.60
N SER A 417 -0.63 -31.08 -31.65
CA SER A 417 -1.49 -31.30 -32.81
C SER A 417 -1.58 -30.07 -33.72
N SER A 418 -2.01 -30.28 -34.96
CA SER A 418 -2.30 -29.21 -35.92
C SER A 418 -3.31 -28.18 -35.40
N GLU A 419 -4.24 -28.60 -34.53
CA GLU A 419 -5.22 -27.69 -33.94
C GLU A 419 -4.58 -26.85 -32.82
N ASP A 420 -3.66 -27.43 -32.04
CA ASP A 420 -2.95 -26.72 -30.97
C ASP A 420 -2.06 -25.61 -31.53
N HIS A 421 -1.38 -25.85 -32.66
CA HIS A 421 -0.59 -24.81 -33.32
C HIS A 421 -1.45 -23.66 -33.82
N LYS A 422 -2.62 -23.95 -34.41
CA LYS A 422 -3.57 -22.89 -34.80
C LYS A 422 -4.08 -22.11 -33.59
N LYS A 423 -4.40 -22.83 -32.50
CA LYS A 423 -4.83 -22.22 -31.24
C LYS A 423 -3.74 -21.30 -30.68
N CYS A 424 -2.48 -21.73 -30.66
CA CYS A 424 -1.34 -20.90 -30.22
C CYS A 424 -1.26 -19.57 -30.99
N LEU A 425 -1.41 -19.58 -32.32
CA LEU A 425 -1.43 -18.35 -33.12
C LEU A 425 -2.63 -17.43 -32.82
N GLN A 426 -3.73 -17.98 -32.30
CA GLN A 426 -4.94 -17.24 -31.95
C GLN A 426 -4.91 -16.71 -30.51
N MET A 427 -4.21 -17.39 -29.60
CA MET A 427 -4.14 -17.02 -28.18
C MET A 427 -3.43 -15.67 -27.96
N LEU A 428 -3.96 -14.90 -27.01
CA LEU A 428 -3.29 -13.74 -26.44
C LEU A 428 -2.38 -14.21 -25.29
N PRO A 429 -1.29 -13.47 -24.99
CA PRO A 429 -0.54 -13.65 -23.75
C PRO A 429 -1.45 -13.45 -22.54
N GLN A 430 -1.20 -14.19 -21.46
CA GLN A 430 -1.96 -14.13 -20.22
C GLN A 430 -1.04 -13.74 -19.07
N ALA A 431 -1.56 -13.02 -18.08
CA ALA A 431 -0.77 -12.58 -16.94
C ALA A 431 -1.40 -12.99 -15.62
N HIS A 432 -0.55 -13.41 -14.68
CA HIS A 432 -0.89 -13.66 -13.28
C HIS A 432 -0.17 -12.64 -12.43
N THR A 433 -0.88 -11.56 -12.09
CA THR A 433 -0.34 -10.44 -11.31
C THR A 433 0.06 -10.84 -9.89
N CYS A 434 -0.47 -11.98 -9.40
CA CYS A 434 -0.11 -12.64 -8.14
C CYS A 434 1.34 -13.18 -8.11
N ASP A 435 1.95 -13.37 -9.28
CA ASP A 435 3.29 -13.96 -9.41
C ASP A 435 4.21 -13.16 -10.32
N ASN A 436 3.78 -11.96 -10.76
CA ASN A 436 4.42 -11.20 -11.83
C ASN A 436 4.73 -12.10 -13.04
N MET A 437 3.78 -12.97 -13.39
CA MET A 437 3.98 -14.01 -14.40
C MET A 437 3.27 -13.65 -15.69
N LEU A 438 3.97 -13.82 -16.80
CA LEU A 438 3.47 -13.72 -18.16
C LEU A 438 3.54 -15.10 -18.82
N GLU A 439 2.39 -15.66 -19.14
CA GLU A 439 2.29 -16.86 -19.98
C GLU A 439 2.28 -16.46 -21.45
N LEU A 440 3.26 -16.94 -22.20
CA LEU A 440 3.45 -16.63 -23.61
C LEU A 440 3.21 -17.87 -24.48
N PRO A 441 2.27 -17.83 -25.44
CA PRO A 441 2.19 -18.87 -26.47
C PRO A 441 3.48 -18.94 -27.29
N ASN A 442 3.93 -20.15 -27.63
CA ASN A 442 5.11 -20.34 -28.48
C ASN A 442 4.77 -20.03 -29.96
N TYR A 443 4.68 -18.74 -30.25
CA TYR A 443 4.34 -18.21 -31.57
C TYR A 443 5.35 -18.63 -32.64
N TRP A 444 6.64 -18.72 -32.30
CA TRP A 444 7.68 -19.14 -33.25
C TRP A 444 7.45 -20.56 -33.74
N LYS A 445 7.27 -21.50 -32.81
CA LYS A 445 7.00 -22.90 -33.14
C LYS A 445 5.73 -23.07 -33.96
N ALA A 446 4.68 -22.31 -33.63
CA ALA A 446 3.43 -22.35 -34.39
C ALA A 446 3.55 -21.75 -35.80
N LEU A 447 4.35 -20.70 -35.99
CA LEU A 447 4.66 -20.15 -37.32
C LEU A 447 5.52 -21.11 -38.15
N CYS A 448 6.56 -21.70 -37.56
CA CYS A 448 7.40 -22.69 -38.22
C CYS A 448 6.58 -23.90 -38.67
N TRP A 449 5.68 -24.40 -37.81
CA TRP A 449 4.75 -25.46 -38.17
C TRP A 449 3.86 -25.08 -39.37
N ARG A 450 3.29 -23.87 -39.38
CA ARG A 450 2.38 -23.40 -40.44
C ARG A 450 3.07 -23.39 -41.80
N GLU A 451 4.34 -22.98 -41.83
CA GLU A 451 5.14 -22.83 -43.05
C GLU A 451 5.98 -24.07 -43.38
N GLN A 452 5.84 -25.15 -42.60
CA GLN A 452 6.62 -26.39 -42.72
C GLN A 452 8.14 -26.11 -42.69
N HIS A 453 8.55 -25.20 -41.82
CA HIS A 453 9.92 -24.72 -41.63
C HIS A 453 10.55 -25.35 -40.40
N ASP A 454 11.86 -25.61 -40.43
CA ASP A 454 12.62 -26.07 -39.27
C ASP A 454 12.83 -24.91 -38.28
N GLU A 455 12.42 -25.06 -37.03
CA GLU A 455 12.49 -24.00 -36.02
C GLU A 455 13.92 -23.60 -35.62
N HIS A 456 14.92 -24.42 -35.99
CA HIS A 456 16.34 -24.15 -35.75
C HIS A 456 17.06 -23.47 -36.92
N GLU A 457 16.40 -23.35 -38.09
CA GLU A 457 16.96 -22.66 -39.23
C GLU A 457 16.57 -21.17 -39.21
N ALA A 458 17.48 -20.29 -39.66
CA ALA A 458 17.23 -18.86 -39.71
C ALA A 458 16.27 -18.51 -40.86
N ASN A 459 15.29 -17.64 -40.61
CA ASN A 459 14.33 -17.23 -41.63
C ASN A 459 13.82 -15.82 -41.40
N SER A 460 14.45 -14.86 -42.07
CA SER A 460 14.15 -13.44 -41.90
C SER A 460 12.68 -13.08 -42.16
N LYS A 461 12.00 -13.78 -43.09
CA LYS A 461 10.58 -13.51 -43.36
C LYS A 461 9.68 -13.95 -42.21
N LEU A 462 9.97 -15.12 -41.62
CA LEU A 462 9.22 -15.61 -40.46
C LEU A 462 9.54 -14.80 -39.21
N GLU A 463 10.78 -14.34 -39.05
CA GLU A 463 11.18 -13.45 -37.96
C GLU A 463 10.48 -12.08 -38.04
N GLU A 464 10.37 -11.50 -39.24
CA GLU A 464 9.58 -10.27 -39.48
C GLU A 464 8.09 -10.48 -39.17
N GLU A 465 7.53 -11.62 -39.59
CA GLU A 465 6.14 -11.95 -39.28
C GLU A 465 5.91 -12.19 -37.78
N LEU A 466 6.86 -12.85 -37.11
CA LEU A 466 6.84 -13.08 -35.67
C LEU A 466 6.82 -11.76 -34.91
N ALA A 467 7.66 -10.80 -35.29
CA ALA A 467 7.70 -9.47 -34.67
C ALA A 467 6.35 -8.74 -34.80
N LEU A 468 5.71 -8.80 -35.98
CA LEU A 468 4.38 -8.22 -36.19
C LEU A 468 3.31 -8.94 -35.35
N LEU A 469 3.38 -10.28 -35.27
CA LEU A 469 2.46 -11.09 -34.49
C LEU A 469 2.57 -10.77 -33.00
N ILE A 470 3.78 -10.79 -32.43
CA ILE A 470 4.02 -10.48 -31.02
C ILE A 470 3.59 -9.04 -30.69
N SER A 471 3.96 -8.07 -31.52
CA SER A 471 3.56 -6.67 -31.35
C SER A 471 2.05 -6.51 -31.29
N LYS A 472 1.32 -7.15 -32.22
CA LYS A 472 -0.13 -7.14 -32.21
C LYS A 472 -0.70 -7.83 -30.96
N LYS A 473 -0.24 -9.04 -30.65
CA LYS A 473 -0.76 -9.85 -29.55
C LYS A 473 -0.56 -9.22 -28.17
N LEU A 474 0.63 -8.64 -27.93
CA LEU A 474 0.90 -7.93 -26.68
C LEU A 474 0.11 -6.62 -26.60
N ARG A 475 -0.01 -5.85 -27.69
CA ARG A 475 -0.85 -4.64 -27.71
C ARG A 475 -2.30 -4.97 -27.39
N ASP A 476 -2.87 -5.96 -28.08
CA ASP A 476 -4.24 -6.39 -27.87
C ASP A 476 -4.45 -6.86 -26.41
N ALA A 477 -3.54 -7.67 -25.87
CA ALA A 477 -3.64 -8.15 -24.48
C ALA A 477 -3.59 -6.99 -23.47
N VAL A 478 -2.65 -6.06 -23.65
CA VAL A 478 -2.42 -4.94 -22.71
C VAL A 478 -3.49 -3.86 -22.82
N GLU A 479 -3.96 -3.53 -24.03
CA GLU A 479 -4.95 -2.48 -24.23
C GLU A 479 -6.36 -2.90 -23.84
N TYR A 480 -6.68 -4.18 -24.00
CA TYR A 480 -8.02 -4.71 -23.71
C TYR A 480 -8.10 -5.46 -22.37
N SER A 481 -7.02 -5.53 -21.59
CA SER A 481 -7.08 -5.97 -20.20
C SER A 481 -7.68 -4.87 -19.32
N ASN A 482 -8.84 -5.12 -18.71
CA ASN A 482 -9.46 -4.22 -17.73
C ASN A 482 -9.37 -4.82 -16.33
N GLY A 483 -8.22 -4.64 -15.65
CA GLY A 483 -8.01 -5.10 -14.26
C GLY A 483 -8.46 -6.56 -14.04
N TYR A 484 -8.88 -6.92 -12.83
CA TYR A 484 -9.41 -8.27 -12.50
C TYR A 484 -10.75 -8.61 -13.17
N GLY A 485 -11.08 -7.98 -14.30
CA GLY A 485 -12.19 -8.39 -15.16
C GLY A 485 -11.84 -9.67 -15.89
N LEU A 486 -12.12 -10.82 -15.27
CA LEU A 486 -12.35 -12.07 -16.00
C LEU A 486 -13.27 -11.78 -17.20
N ASP A 487 -12.87 -12.28 -18.38
CA ASP A 487 -13.55 -12.13 -19.66
C ASP A 487 -15.09 -12.02 -19.57
N GLY A 488 -15.56 -10.79 -19.44
CA GLY A 488 -16.97 -10.44 -19.50
C GLY A 488 -17.46 -10.44 -20.94
N THR A 489 -17.40 -11.59 -21.63
CA THR A 489 -18.15 -11.74 -22.88
C THR A 489 -19.64 -11.70 -22.53
N THR A 490 -20.28 -10.57 -22.84
CA THR A 490 -21.65 -10.23 -22.44
C THR A 490 -22.73 -11.03 -23.19
N ALA A 491 -22.42 -12.25 -23.65
CA ALA A 491 -23.17 -12.90 -24.71
C ALA A 491 -23.55 -14.37 -24.48
N VAL A 492 -23.60 -14.92 -23.25
CA VAL A 492 -24.31 -16.20 -23.01
C VAL A 492 -24.86 -16.32 -21.57
N ALA A 493 -25.69 -15.38 -21.12
CA ALA A 493 -26.46 -15.56 -19.89
C ALA A 493 -27.92 -15.92 -20.24
N GLY A 494 -28.08 -17.14 -20.75
CA GLY A 494 -29.38 -17.76 -20.94
C GLY A 494 -29.28 -19.23 -20.58
N VAL A 495 -30.04 -19.63 -19.56
CA VAL A 495 -30.28 -21.02 -19.13
C VAL A 495 -29.22 -21.60 -18.20
N LEU A 496 -29.37 -21.36 -16.89
CA LEU A 496 -29.58 -22.39 -15.86
C LEU A 496 -29.57 -21.74 -14.47
N ALA A 497 -30.78 -21.47 -13.97
CA ALA A 497 -31.01 -21.34 -12.54
C ALA A 497 -31.03 -22.76 -11.95
N ASN A 498 -30.27 -23.00 -10.88
CA ASN A 498 -30.74 -23.84 -9.77
C ASN A 498 -29.91 -23.69 -8.51
N ARG A 499 -30.64 -23.79 -7.39
CA ARG A 499 -30.27 -23.63 -5.98
C ARG A 499 -29.23 -24.66 -5.54
N PHE A 500 -28.31 -24.23 -4.67
CA PHE A 500 -27.82 -25.04 -3.55
C PHE A 500 -27.62 -24.12 -2.33
N GLU A 501 -28.32 -24.46 -1.24
CA GLU A 501 -27.96 -24.07 0.13
C GLU A 501 -26.87 -25.05 0.57
N ASP A 502 -25.73 -24.57 1.07
CA ASP A 502 -25.00 -25.32 2.10
C ASP A 502 -24.06 -24.46 2.95
N GLN A 503 -23.71 -25.05 4.09
CA GLN A 503 -23.30 -24.45 5.34
C GLN A 503 -21.84 -23.94 5.35
N LEU A 504 -21.66 -22.63 5.57
CA LEU A 504 -20.34 -22.02 5.75
C LEU A 504 -19.66 -22.46 7.05
N ALA A 505 -18.62 -23.29 6.90
CA ALA A 505 -17.60 -23.50 7.91
C ALA A 505 -16.75 -22.22 8.08
N LYS A 506 -16.57 -21.80 9.33
CA LYS A 506 -15.69 -20.72 9.73
C LYS A 506 -14.26 -21.25 9.77
N GLU A 507 -13.45 -20.93 8.77
CA GLU A 507 -12.00 -20.93 8.88
C GLU A 507 -11.45 -19.57 8.44
N GLU A 508 -10.40 -19.14 9.14
CA GLU A 508 -10.06 -17.74 9.29
C GLU A 508 -9.08 -17.25 8.21
N SER A 509 -9.56 -16.31 7.38
CA SER A 509 -8.88 -15.70 6.21
C SER A 509 -8.00 -14.49 6.60
N TYR A 510 -6.93 -14.72 7.37
CA TYR A 510 -5.91 -13.68 7.66
C TYR A 510 -4.53 -14.00 7.07
N ASP A 511 -4.30 -15.23 6.62
CA ASP A 511 -3.00 -15.68 6.09
C ASP A 511 -2.70 -15.19 4.65
N SER A 512 -3.69 -14.64 3.94
CA SER A 512 -3.57 -14.41 2.48
C SER A 512 -2.85 -13.13 2.06
N LEU A 513 -2.61 -12.17 2.97
CA LEU A 513 -1.93 -10.89 2.64
C LEU A 513 -0.61 -10.66 3.39
N GLY A 514 -0.26 -11.51 4.36
CA GLY A 514 1.02 -11.43 5.08
C GLY A 514 1.26 -10.16 5.92
N LEU A 515 0.23 -9.35 6.19
CA LEU A 515 0.36 -8.06 6.88
C LEU A 515 0.61 -8.23 8.41
N PRO A 516 1.56 -7.48 9.01
CA PRO A 516 1.81 -7.52 10.44
C PRO A 516 0.58 -7.15 11.28
N ALA A 517 0.31 -7.90 12.35
CA ALA A 517 -0.78 -7.59 13.25
C ALA A 517 -0.54 -6.24 13.98
N LEU A 518 -1.59 -5.41 14.05
CA LEU A 518 -1.63 -4.20 14.88
C LEU A 518 -1.92 -4.57 16.36
N SER A 519 -1.10 -5.41 17.00
CA SER A 519 -1.27 -5.77 18.43
C SER A 519 -0.68 -4.70 19.38
N GLU A 520 -1.10 -4.78 20.66
CA GLU A 520 -0.83 -3.86 21.79
C GLU A 520 0.65 -3.79 22.24
N PRO A 521 1.06 -2.77 23.02
CA PRO A 521 2.47 -2.37 23.16
C PRO A 521 3.30 -3.26 24.10
N VAL A 522 4.61 -3.29 23.84
CA VAL A 522 5.65 -3.67 24.80
C VAL A 522 5.76 -2.56 25.84
N ASP A 523 5.66 -2.93 27.11
CA ASP A 523 5.71 -2.06 28.28
C ASP A 523 7.06 -1.32 28.37
N ASP A 524 7.01 0.02 28.36
CA ASP A 524 8.18 0.91 28.42
C ASP A 524 8.40 1.31 29.88
N SER A 525 8.88 0.35 30.67
CA SER A 525 9.28 0.56 32.07
C SER A 525 10.82 0.56 32.17
N PRO A 526 11.45 1.54 32.84
CA PRO A 526 12.91 1.58 32.97
C PRO A 526 13.43 0.43 33.85
N PRO A 527 14.66 -0.07 33.63
CA PRO A 527 15.14 -1.29 34.27
C PRO A 527 15.34 -1.04 35.76
N SER A 528 14.47 -1.62 36.59
CA SER A 528 14.69 -1.69 38.03
C SER A 528 15.69 -2.80 38.34
N HIS A 529 16.67 -2.47 39.18
CA HIS A 529 17.76 -3.34 39.59
C HIS A 529 17.27 -4.69 40.12
N GLN A 530 17.73 -5.78 39.49
CA GLN A 530 17.62 -7.13 40.02
C GLN A 530 18.33 -7.21 41.38
N ARG A 531 17.54 -7.43 42.43
CA ARG A 531 17.97 -8.11 43.66
C ARG A 531 17.50 -9.55 43.55
N SER A 532 18.44 -10.47 43.69
CA SER A 532 18.19 -11.90 43.83
C SER A 532 17.33 -12.15 45.07
N ASP A 533 16.39 -13.08 44.98
CA ASP A 533 16.52 -14.36 45.66
C ASP A 533 15.40 -15.33 45.25
N HIS A 534 15.76 -16.59 45.37
CA HIS A 534 15.13 -17.81 44.89
C HIS A 534 13.82 -18.21 45.59
N ASP A 535 13.09 -19.08 44.87
CA ASP A 535 12.17 -20.14 45.31
C ASP A 535 10.68 -19.81 45.55
N GLU A 536 9.86 -20.08 44.53
CA GLU A 536 8.49 -20.57 44.68
C GLU A 536 8.52 -22.11 44.74
N ALA A 537 7.91 -22.68 45.78
CA ALA A 537 7.48 -24.07 45.80
C ALA A 537 5.97 -24.12 46.10
N GLU A 538 5.36 -25.08 45.42
CA GLU A 538 3.94 -25.40 45.27
C GLU A 538 3.15 -25.56 46.58
N LEU A 539 1.85 -25.25 46.53
CA LEU A 539 0.86 -25.67 47.52
C LEU A 539 -0.38 -26.23 46.82
N GLU A 540 -0.55 -27.55 46.91
CA GLU A 540 -1.85 -28.23 46.85
C GLU A 540 -2.48 -28.29 48.26
N GLU A 541 -3.81 -28.17 48.29
CA GLU A 541 -4.67 -28.21 49.47
C GLU A 541 -4.76 -29.61 50.13
N ALA A 542 -4.83 -29.67 51.47
CA ALA A 542 -5.97 -30.23 52.21
C ALA A 542 -5.70 -30.39 53.74
N ASP A 543 -6.66 -29.87 54.51
CA ASP A 543 -7.20 -30.25 55.83
C ASP A 543 -6.36 -30.34 57.14
N GLU A 544 -7.02 -29.77 58.16
CA GLU A 544 -6.79 -29.57 59.60
C GLU A 544 -6.47 -30.81 60.49
N PRO A 545 -6.26 -30.68 61.83
CA PRO A 545 -5.39 -29.76 62.55
C PRO A 545 -4.62 -30.42 63.76
N GLU A 546 -3.84 -29.60 64.46
CA GLU A 546 -3.40 -29.71 65.88
C GLU A 546 -2.39 -30.80 66.29
N THR A 547 -1.13 -30.40 66.55
CA THR A 547 -0.56 -30.18 67.91
C THR A 547 0.98 -30.00 67.88
N LYS A 548 1.46 -28.98 68.60
CA LYS A 548 2.85 -28.65 68.99
C LYS A 548 3.42 -29.66 70.03
N PRO A 549 4.69 -29.57 70.51
CA PRO A 549 5.91 -28.86 70.03
C PRO A 549 7.23 -29.69 70.17
N ALA A 550 8.36 -29.00 69.90
CA ALA A 550 9.68 -29.08 70.56
C ALA A 550 10.82 -29.69 69.71
N GLU A 551 11.81 -28.86 69.32
CA GLU A 551 13.18 -28.78 69.88
C GLU A 551 14.10 -29.89 69.29
N SER A 552 15.37 -29.73 68.92
CA SER A 552 16.42 -28.71 69.11
C SER A 552 17.70 -29.25 68.44
N PHE A 553 18.57 -28.37 67.89
CA PHE A 553 20.06 -28.45 67.85
C PHE A 553 20.71 -29.64 67.07
N ALA A 554 21.92 -29.62 66.49
CA ALA A 554 23.11 -28.77 66.42
C ALA A 554 24.09 -29.44 65.42
N VAL A 555 24.76 -28.70 64.51
CA VAL A 555 26.17 -28.22 64.57
C VAL A 555 27.22 -29.09 63.81
N ALA A 556 28.10 -28.35 63.09
CA ALA A 556 29.50 -28.61 62.72
C ALA A 556 29.82 -29.57 61.56
N VAL A 557 30.90 -29.46 60.76
CA VAL A 557 32.02 -28.51 60.51
C VAL A 557 32.72 -29.06 59.22
N SER A 558 33.42 -28.19 58.48
CA SER A 558 34.39 -28.33 57.34
C SER A 558 35.40 -29.52 57.39
N PRO A 559 36.38 -29.74 56.44
CA PRO A 559 36.91 -28.89 55.34
C PRO A 559 37.35 -29.59 54.00
N ARG A 560 37.84 -28.75 53.05
CA ARG A 560 38.67 -28.95 51.80
C ARG A 560 39.92 -29.89 51.98
N PRO A 561 40.77 -30.27 50.96
CA PRO A 561 41.24 -29.49 49.76
C PRO A 561 41.72 -30.22 48.44
N GLU A 562 41.96 -29.39 47.39
CA GLU A 562 43.06 -29.30 46.36
C GLU A 562 43.51 -30.38 45.33
N GLU A 563 44.17 -29.85 44.27
CA GLU A 563 45.02 -30.40 43.16
C GLU A 563 44.28 -30.87 41.87
N SER A 564 44.51 -30.46 40.60
CA SER A 564 45.57 -29.88 39.71
C SER A 564 45.83 -30.86 38.54
N TYR A 565 46.06 -30.37 37.31
CA TYR A 565 46.96 -30.86 36.21
C TYR A 565 46.46 -30.49 34.80
N GLU A 566 47.41 -30.05 33.95
CA GLU A 566 47.34 -29.53 32.57
C GLU A 566 47.58 -30.63 31.49
N ASP A 567 47.65 -30.19 30.21
CA ASP A 567 48.21 -30.81 28.97
C ASP A 567 47.21 -31.59 28.06
N ASP A 568 47.16 -31.52 26.71
CA ASP A 568 47.80 -30.71 25.65
C ASP A 568 47.30 -31.22 24.24
N TYR A 569 47.48 -30.42 23.16
CA TYR A 569 47.56 -30.75 21.70
C TYR A 569 46.33 -31.35 20.93
N ASP A 570 46.03 -31.11 19.63
CA ASP A 570 46.74 -30.51 18.48
C ASP A 570 45.79 -30.20 17.27
N ASP A 571 46.28 -29.34 16.37
CA ASP A 571 45.76 -28.81 15.09
C ASP A 571 45.40 -29.82 13.96
N TRP A 572 44.58 -29.39 12.98
CA TRP A 572 44.72 -29.75 11.55
C TRP A 572 44.34 -28.58 10.62
N GLU A 573 45.29 -28.24 9.75
CA GLU A 573 45.32 -27.15 8.76
C GLU A 573 44.48 -27.36 7.48
N GLU A 574 44.28 -26.24 6.80
CA GLU A 574 43.89 -26.02 5.39
C GLU A 574 44.78 -26.75 4.36
N GLU A 575 44.21 -27.03 3.17
CA GLU A 575 45.00 -27.10 1.93
C GLU A 575 44.19 -26.61 0.72
N SER A 576 44.93 -26.08 -0.25
CA SER A 576 44.61 -25.02 -1.21
C SER A 576 44.28 -25.45 -2.65
N MET A 577 43.58 -24.55 -3.36
CA MET A 577 43.69 -24.13 -4.78
C MET A 577 43.68 -25.14 -5.95
N ALA A 578 42.76 -24.89 -6.90
CA ALA A 578 43.03 -24.74 -8.34
C ALA A 578 41.95 -23.87 -9.00
#